data_AF-A0A2A4J390-F1
#
_entry.id   AF-A0A2A4J390-F1
#
_cell.length_a   1.000
_cell.length_b   1.000
_cell.length_c   1.000
_cell.angle_alpha   90.00
_cell.angle_beta   90.00
_cell.angle_gamma   90.00
#
_symmetry.space_group_name_H-M   'P 1'
#
loop_
_entity.id
_entity.type
_entity.pdbx_description
1 polymer ?
#
loop_
_entity_poly.entity_id
_entity_poly.type
_entity_poly.pdbx_seq_one_letter_code
_entity_poly.pdbx_strand_id
1 'polypeptide(L)'
;GNKGAVSIRFNIYGCSVCLVNSHLTAHEHLLADRINDYNTIIKQHQYHVGETTNILYHDYVIWLGDLNFRTDHPAGSSPTSEEIVAQLQKIEKDKYAPLLSHDQLIAVMDSGEAFSEFTEHDIRFPPTYKFTIGGDEYDIRRKPSWTDRILYKVNANNYENVTLRADVLSYNHIPHYTVSDHKPVVAQVNIKIRAGKSLMVDPIPPVASNIRLRSLVIPATVNEVTISSAIESKMDSQKVVNAMPTLPDSPTLHDSPTNELSTDETDVPNDGSVAMKVALFNALDAGTVKAFSNYTEKTVEFAPITRIWYIGDADFRTQCTLSPDIKVNDNDWIGIYDANFHNLDDYIAYEYLAKVSIPQGPTYTGQPRTVTLSFPVGSGVRTPGFYRFIYFSQPNNDVRSVLGISEPFEVSSREDSLVVIDPCEQAAGSSSPARSKPSTATTDIFTDFTGLDVAKLSRHFSNDLSID
;
A
#
# COMPACT_ATOMS: atom_id res chain seq x y z
N GLY A 1 22.39 11.74 10.43
CA GLY A 1 21.72 12.65 11.38
C GLY A 1 20.41 12.04 11.82
N ASN A 2 19.50 12.80 12.43
CA ASN A 2 18.15 12.36 12.81
C ASN A 2 17.07 12.94 11.86
N LYS A 3 17.42 13.06 10.58
CA LYS A 3 16.63 13.66 9.49
C LYS A 3 16.79 12.81 8.24
N GLY A 4 15.76 12.80 7.39
CA GLY A 4 15.68 11.94 6.21
C GLY A 4 14.31 11.27 6.08
N ALA A 5 14.24 10.15 5.36
CA ALA A 5 13.01 9.39 5.14
C ALA A 5 13.21 7.87 5.26
N VAL A 6 12.12 7.19 5.58
CA VAL A 6 11.93 5.74 5.44
C VAL A 6 10.71 5.48 4.57
N SER A 7 10.61 4.30 3.95
CA SER A 7 9.46 3.98 3.11
C SER A 7 9.16 2.50 3.06
N ILE A 8 7.90 2.15 2.83
CA ILE A 8 7.47 0.78 2.50
C ILE A 8 6.85 0.81 1.10
N ARG A 9 7.20 -0.16 0.25
CA ARG A 9 6.53 -0.38 -1.04
C ARG A 9 6.01 -1.80 -1.19
N PHE A 10 4.84 -1.95 -1.78
CA PHE A 10 4.15 -3.22 -1.96
C PHE A 10 3.22 -3.16 -3.19
N ASN A 11 2.55 -4.26 -3.52
CA ASN A 11 1.56 -4.32 -4.59
C ASN A 11 0.19 -4.72 -4.02
N ILE A 12 -0.89 -4.17 -4.59
CA ILE A 12 -2.27 -4.51 -4.27
C ILE A 12 -2.98 -4.82 -5.59
N TYR A 13 -3.31 -6.10 -5.83
CA TYR A 13 -3.90 -6.59 -7.09
C TYR A 13 -3.17 -6.14 -8.38
N GLY A 14 -1.84 -5.99 -8.28
CA GLY A 14 -0.96 -5.54 -9.37
C GLY A 14 -0.75 -4.03 -9.48
N CYS A 15 -1.42 -3.21 -8.65
CA CYS A 15 -1.13 -1.78 -8.50
C CYS A 15 -0.05 -1.57 -7.42
N SER A 16 1.00 -0.83 -7.76
CA SER A 16 2.13 -0.56 -6.86
C SER A 16 1.85 0.62 -5.92
N VAL A 17 2.10 0.41 -4.63
CA VAL A 17 1.86 1.40 -3.58
C VAL A 17 3.19 1.69 -2.87
N CYS A 18 3.51 2.98 -2.74
CA CYS A 18 4.64 3.49 -1.97
C CYS A 18 4.12 4.37 -0.82
N LEU A 19 4.54 4.07 0.40
CA LEU A 19 4.30 4.88 1.59
C LEU A 19 5.65 5.45 2.05
N VAL A 20 5.81 6.77 2.02
CA VAL A 20 7.02 7.47 2.46
C VAL A 20 6.71 8.21 3.75
N ASN A 21 7.55 8.04 4.78
CA ASN A 21 7.52 8.82 6.01
C ASN A 21 8.84 9.58 6.14
N SER A 22 8.79 10.91 6.23
CA SER A 22 9.98 11.75 6.31
C SER A 22 9.95 12.73 7.48
N HIS A 23 11.11 12.93 8.08
CA HIS A 23 11.37 13.97 9.08
C HIS A 23 12.38 14.95 8.48
N LEU A 24 11.91 16.09 7.98
CA LEU A 24 12.72 17.08 7.24
C LEU A 24 13.31 18.15 8.17
N THR A 25 14.27 18.93 7.68
CA THR A 25 15.04 19.90 8.48
C THR A 25 14.14 20.92 9.20
N ALA A 26 14.37 21.08 10.51
CA ALA A 26 13.54 21.89 11.40
C ALA A 26 13.89 23.39 11.39
N HIS A 27 13.12 24.19 12.14
CA HIS A 27 13.25 25.66 12.28
C HIS A 27 12.79 26.49 11.07
N GLU A 28 12.20 27.67 11.33
CA GLU A 28 11.47 28.44 10.31
C GLU A 28 12.34 28.89 9.13
N HIS A 29 13.55 29.37 9.41
CA HIS A 29 14.48 29.93 8.42
C HIS A 29 15.16 28.89 7.52
N LEU A 30 15.12 27.59 7.85
CA LEU A 30 15.76 26.51 7.09
C LEU A 30 14.83 25.92 6.01
N LEU A 31 14.14 26.81 5.28
CA LEU A 31 13.22 26.42 4.20
C LEU A 31 13.97 25.78 3.02
N ALA A 32 15.10 26.37 2.63
CA ALA A 32 15.96 25.85 1.57
C ALA A 32 16.47 24.43 1.88
N ASP A 33 16.79 24.14 3.16
CA ASP A 33 17.23 22.83 3.60
C ASP A 33 16.11 21.78 3.52
N ARG A 34 14.85 22.13 3.83
CA ARG A 34 13.69 21.24 3.61
C ARG A 34 13.45 20.93 2.14
N ILE A 35 13.58 21.93 1.27
CA ILE A 35 13.50 21.78 -0.19
C ILE A 35 14.63 20.86 -0.67
N ASN A 36 15.85 21.04 -0.15
CA ASN A 36 16.99 20.18 -0.46
C ASN A 36 16.82 18.75 0.08
N ASP A 37 16.27 18.56 1.28
CA ASP A 37 15.97 17.24 1.86
C ASP A 37 14.99 16.47 0.95
N TYR A 38 13.86 17.08 0.57
CA TYR A 38 12.89 16.48 -0.36
C TYR A 38 13.56 16.10 -1.68
N ASN A 39 14.27 17.03 -2.32
CA ASN A 39 14.91 16.79 -3.61
C ASN A 39 16.03 15.75 -3.52
N THR A 40 16.71 15.64 -2.36
CA THR A 40 17.69 14.58 -2.08
C THR A 40 17.01 13.22 -1.94
N ILE A 41 15.91 13.12 -1.19
CA ILE A 41 15.14 11.87 -1.03
C ILE A 41 14.60 11.41 -2.40
N ILE A 42 13.95 12.28 -3.16
CA ILE A 42 13.42 11.96 -4.51
C ILE A 42 14.52 11.44 -5.46
N LYS A 43 15.74 12.00 -5.37
CA LYS A 43 16.86 11.67 -6.25
C LYS A 43 17.65 10.42 -5.83
N GLN A 44 17.75 10.14 -4.53
CA GLN A 44 18.62 9.09 -3.99
C GLN A 44 17.88 7.86 -3.44
N HIS A 45 16.60 7.99 -3.09
CA HIS A 45 15.85 6.91 -2.47
C HIS A 45 15.35 5.91 -3.51
N GLN A 46 16.10 4.81 -3.66
CA GLN A 46 15.86 3.80 -4.69
C GLN A 46 15.45 2.43 -4.11
N TYR A 47 14.60 1.74 -4.87
CA TYR A 47 14.16 0.38 -4.56
C TYR A 47 14.90 -0.64 -5.44
N HIS A 48 15.23 -1.79 -4.83
CA HIS A 48 15.80 -2.96 -5.50
C HIS A 48 14.85 -3.63 -6.53
N VAL A 49 13.63 -3.11 -6.70
CA VAL A 49 12.60 -3.61 -7.63
C VAL A 49 12.71 -2.86 -8.95
N GLY A 50 13.23 -3.54 -9.99
CA GLY A 50 13.52 -2.94 -11.30
C GLY A 50 12.33 -2.33 -12.04
N GLU A 51 11.09 -2.69 -11.68
CA GLU A 51 9.85 -2.16 -12.25
C GLU A 51 9.50 -0.76 -11.73
N THR A 52 9.76 -0.50 -10.44
CA THR A 52 9.36 0.73 -9.71
C THR A 52 10.51 1.22 -8.84
N THR A 53 11.66 1.49 -9.47
CA THR A 53 12.92 1.82 -8.80
C THR A 53 12.93 3.14 -8.03
N ASN A 54 12.06 4.10 -8.37
CA ASN A 54 11.99 5.43 -7.75
C ASN A 54 10.59 5.68 -7.16
N ILE A 55 10.51 6.49 -6.11
CA ILE A 55 9.26 6.83 -5.41
C ILE A 55 8.14 7.23 -6.39
N LEU A 56 8.39 8.24 -7.23
CA LEU A 56 7.39 8.85 -8.12
C LEU A 56 6.83 7.92 -9.23
N TYR A 57 7.42 6.74 -9.44
CA TYR A 57 6.98 5.79 -10.47
C TYR A 57 5.98 4.74 -9.97
N HIS A 58 5.60 4.76 -8.70
CA HIS A 58 4.54 3.89 -8.17
C HIS A 58 3.16 4.36 -8.64
N ASP A 59 2.21 3.45 -8.79
CA ASP A 59 0.82 3.75 -9.17
C ASP A 59 0.16 4.70 -8.16
N TYR A 60 0.45 4.46 -6.88
CA TYR A 60 0.09 5.31 -5.75
C TYR A 60 1.33 5.64 -4.90
N VAL A 61 1.54 6.91 -4.60
CA VAL A 61 2.46 7.36 -3.54
C VAL A 61 1.66 8.10 -2.48
N ILE A 62 1.88 7.77 -1.21
CA ILE A 62 1.44 8.59 -0.07
C ILE A 62 2.71 9.02 0.67
N TRP A 63 2.90 10.33 0.84
CA TRP A 63 4.05 10.90 1.54
C TRP A 63 3.55 11.63 2.78
N LEU A 64 4.12 11.29 3.94
CA LEU A 64 3.70 11.83 5.23
C LEU A 64 4.88 12.11 6.17
N GLY A 65 4.58 12.68 7.33
CA GLY A 65 5.50 12.84 8.46
C GLY A 65 5.64 14.28 8.92
N ASP A 66 6.64 14.52 9.77
CA ASP A 66 7.06 15.87 10.18
C ASP A 66 7.89 16.51 9.05
N LEU A 67 7.19 17.12 8.10
CA LEU A 67 7.78 17.85 6.99
C LEU A 67 8.38 19.18 7.44
N ASN A 68 8.18 19.59 8.70
CA ASN A 68 8.78 20.76 9.35
C ASN A 68 8.55 22.13 8.69
N PHE A 69 7.76 22.24 7.62
CA PHE A 69 7.36 23.52 7.02
C PHE A 69 6.55 24.37 8.01
N ARG A 70 6.74 25.69 7.96
CA ARG A 70 6.23 26.61 8.97
C ARG A 70 5.23 27.63 8.40
N THR A 71 4.43 28.21 9.29
CA THR A 71 3.62 29.41 9.04
C THR A 71 4.53 30.65 9.03
N ASP A 72 5.45 30.67 8.07
CA ASP A 72 6.52 31.67 7.93
C ASP A 72 6.82 31.98 6.44
N HIS A 73 5.77 32.20 5.65
CA HIS A 73 5.84 32.65 4.26
C HIS A 73 5.03 33.93 4.03
N PRO A 74 5.49 34.87 3.18
CA PRO A 74 6.89 35.08 2.83
C PRO A 74 7.69 35.47 4.09
N ALA A 75 8.95 35.01 4.16
CA ALA A 75 9.77 35.15 5.35
C ALA A 75 9.90 36.62 5.80
N GLY A 76 9.73 36.86 7.10
CA GLY A 76 9.81 38.21 7.70
C GLY A 76 8.58 39.11 7.48
N SER A 77 7.57 38.68 6.72
CA SER A 77 6.25 39.37 6.59
C SER A 77 5.06 38.50 7.03
N SER A 78 5.36 37.37 7.66
CA SER A 78 4.43 36.44 8.32
C SER A 78 4.11 36.90 9.76
N PRO A 79 2.93 36.55 10.30
CA PRO A 79 2.54 36.93 11.66
C PRO A 79 3.46 36.35 12.76
N THR A 80 3.47 36.96 13.95
CA THR A 80 4.16 36.43 15.14
C THR A 80 3.44 35.23 15.75
N SER A 81 4.09 34.50 16.67
CA SER A 81 3.46 33.42 17.44
C SER A 81 2.18 33.86 18.14
N GLU A 82 2.22 35.04 18.77
CA GLU A 82 1.12 35.64 19.53
C GLU A 82 -0.01 36.08 18.59
N GLU A 83 0.32 36.63 17.42
CA GLU A 83 -0.66 36.99 16.40
C GLU A 83 -1.34 35.77 15.80
N ILE A 84 -0.62 34.68 15.56
CA ILE A 84 -1.20 33.40 15.09
C ILE A 84 -2.17 32.85 16.14
N VAL A 85 -1.78 32.78 17.42
CA VAL A 85 -2.67 32.32 18.51
C VAL A 85 -3.89 33.25 18.66
N ALA A 86 -3.70 34.57 18.60
CA ALA A 86 -4.77 35.55 18.67
C ALA A 86 -5.67 35.60 17.42
N GLN A 87 -5.25 35.01 16.30
CA GLN A 87 -6.09 34.73 15.13
C GLN A 87 -6.82 33.40 15.26
N LEU A 88 -6.18 32.32 15.75
CA LEU A 88 -6.81 31.02 15.99
C LEU A 88 -7.99 31.11 16.97
N GLN A 89 -7.96 32.05 17.92
CA GLN A 89 -9.09 32.35 18.83
C GLN A 89 -10.29 33.05 18.16
N LYS A 90 -10.13 33.57 16.93
CA LYS A 90 -11.13 34.36 16.20
C LYS A 90 -11.58 33.70 14.89
N ILE A 91 -10.73 32.86 14.31
CA ILE A 91 -11.02 32.09 13.10
C ILE A 91 -12.16 31.11 13.41
N GLU A 92 -13.18 31.13 12.54
CA GLU A 92 -14.25 30.14 12.58
C GLU A 92 -13.65 28.74 12.34
N LYS A 93 -14.12 27.75 13.11
CA LYS A 93 -13.66 26.37 13.00
C LYS A 93 -13.65 25.90 11.54
N ASP A 94 -12.63 25.13 11.18
CA ASP A 94 -12.39 24.54 9.87
C ASP A 94 -12.05 25.56 8.74
N LYS A 95 -11.91 26.87 9.03
CA LYS A 95 -11.64 27.94 8.04
C LYS A 95 -10.24 28.59 8.17
N TYR A 96 -9.20 27.77 8.18
CA TYR A 96 -7.81 28.20 8.47
C TYR A 96 -7.08 28.93 7.32
N ALA A 97 -7.75 29.18 6.18
CA ALA A 97 -7.17 29.82 4.99
C ALA A 97 -6.34 31.11 5.24
N PRO A 98 -6.74 32.06 6.13
CA PRO A 98 -5.95 33.26 6.40
C PRO A 98 -4.59 33.04 7.09
N LEU A 99 -4.38 31.86 7.67
CA LEU A 99 -3.09 31.44 8.24
C LEU A 99 -2.35 30.50 7.27
N LEU A 100 -3.07 29.69 6.48
CA LEU A 100 -2.49 28.84 5.45
C LEU A 100 -1.90 29.64 4.28
N SER A 101 -2.34 30.88 4.03
CA SER A 101 -1.65 31.80 3.11
C SER A 101 -0.22 32.19 3.55
N HIS A 102 0.17 31.82 4.78
CA HIS A 102 1.53 31.95 5.29
C HIS A 102 2.25 30.60 5.44
N ASP A 103 1.66 29.48 5.00
CA ASP A 103 2.27 28.16 5.06
C ASP A 103 3.36 27.98 3.98
N GLN A 104 4.56 27.60 4.42
CA GLN A 104 5.70 27.41 3.53
C GLN A 104 5.56 26.19 2.60
N LEU A 105 4.80 25.14 2.94
CA LEU A 105 4.65 23.98 2.05
C LEU A 105 3.74 24.31 0.87
N ILE A 106 2.58 24.94 1.13
CA ILE A 106 1.67 25.41 0.08
C ILE A 106 2.43 26.30 -0.92
N ALA A 107 3.17 27.31 -0.42
CA ALA A 107 3.94 28.21 -1.27
C ALA A 107 5.02 27.51 -2.12
N VAL A 108 5.65 26.45 -1.58
CA VAL A 108 6.70 25.67 -2.26
C VAL A 108 6.14 24.66 -3.26
N MET A 109 4.92 24.15 -3.04
CA MET A 109 4.18 23.37 -4.02
C MET A 109 3.73 24.26 -5.18
N ASP A 110 3.18 25.45 -4.89
CA ASP A 110 2.75 26.44 -5.88
C ASP A 110 3.92 27.00 -6.71
N SER A 111 5.10 27.18 -6.11
CA SER A 111 6.31 27.65 -6.83
C SER A 111 6.99 26.55 -7.68
N GLY A 112 6.71 25.29 -7.39
CA GLY A 112 7.30 24.13 -8.05
C GLY A 112 8.56 23.56 -7.40
N GLU A 113 9.11 24.19 -6.35
CA GLU A 113 10.42 23.88 -5.76
C GLU A 113 10.50 22.53 -5.03
N ALA A 114 9.40 22.09 -4.40
CA ALA A 114 9.26 20.76 -3.83
C ALA A 114 7.78 20.33 -3.79
N PHE A 115 7.52 19.02 -3.69
CA PHE A 115 6.18 18.41 -3.60
C PHE A 115 5.16 18.74 -4.72
N SER A 116 5.53 19.49 -5.75
CA SER A 116 4.67 19.90 -6.88
C SER A 116 4.08 18.75 -7.73
N GLU A 117 4.66 17.55 -7.64
CA GLU A 117 4.13 16.31 -8.25
C GLU A 117 3.02 15.62 -7.41
N PHE A 118 2.67 16.18 -6.25
CA PHE A 118 1.72 15.66 -5.26
C PHE A 118 0.50 16.58 -5.07
N THR A 119 -0.52 16.06 -4.40
CA THR A 119 -1.71 16.78 -3.95
C THR A 119 -1.84 16.63 -2.43
N GLU A 120 -2.17 17.72 -1.74
CA GLU A 120 -2.62 17.71 -0.35
C GLU A 120 -4.14 17.95 -0.31
N HIS A 121 -4.85 17.40 0.68
CA HIS A 121 -6.29 17.63 0.85
C HIS A 121 -6.55 18.86 1.73
N ASP A 122 -7.75 19.47 1.63
CA ASP A 122 -8.15 20.65 2.41
C ASP A 122 -7.77 20.53 3.90
N ILE A 123 -6.85 21.39 4.36
CA ILE A 123 -6.48 21.47 5.78
C ILE A 123 -7.61 22.17 6.55
N ARG A 124 -8.41 21.36 7.24
CA ARG A 124 -9.56 21.78 8.06
C ARG A 124 -9.32 21.58 9.57
N PHE A 125 -8.05 21.59 9.99
CA PHE A 125 -7.62 21.46 11.38
C PHE A 125 -6.61 22.55 11.74
N PRO A 126 -6.53 22.98 13.02
CA PRO A 126 -5.57 23.99 13.46
C PRO A 126 -4.12 23.47 13.40
N PRO A 127 -3.11 24.35 13.54
CA PRO A 127 -1.70 23.96 13.53
C PRO A 127 -1.37 22.82 14.50
N THR A 128 -0.60 21.84 14.05
CA THR A 128 -0.30 20.59 14.79
C THR A 128 0.87 20.73 15.76
N TYR A 129 1.68 21.77 15.59
CA TYR A 129 2.86 22.12 16.37
C TYR A 129 2.84 23.62 16.71
N LYS A 130 3.49 24.11 17.77
CA LYS A 130 4.10 23.39 18.89
C LYS A 130 3.21 23.52 20.12
N PHE A 131 2.87 22.42 20.77
CA PHE A 131 2.11 22.41 22.02
C PHE A 131 3.01 22.33 23.25
N THR A 132 2.46 22.70 24.41
CA THR A 132 3.02 22.36 25.72
C THR A 132 2.72 20.88 26.02
N ILE A 133 3.77 20.09 26.33
CA ILE A 133 3.61 18.66 26.62
C ILE A 133 2.73 18.50 27.87
N GLY A 134 1.72 17.64 27.77
CA GLY A 134 0.68 17.43 28.78
C GLY A 134 -0.54 18.35 28.65
N GLY A 135 -0.56 19.28 27.68
CA GLY A 135 -1.65 20.24 27.50
C GLY A 135 -2.08 20.45 26.04
N ASP A 136 -2.98 21.41 25.87
CA ASP A 136 -3.56 21.85 24.58
C ASP A 136 -3.24 23.33 24.27
N GLU A 137 -2.30 23.94 25.00
CA GLU A 137 -1.85 25.30 24.78
C GLU A 137 -0.61 25.34 23.86
N TYR A 138 -0.53 26.32 22.96
CA TYR A 138 0.62 26.51 22.09
C TYR A 138 1.83 27.10 22.84
N ASP A 139 3.00 26.50 22.62
CA ASP A 139 4.28 27.03 23.10
C ASP A 139 4.76 28.17 22.19
N ILE A 140 4.32 29.40 22.48
CA ILE A 140 4.59 30.63 21.70
C ILE A 140 6.08 30.93 21.46
N ARG A 141 7.01 30.24 22.14
CA ARG A 141 8.45 30.24 21.78
C ARG A 141 8.72 29.69 20.37
N ARG A 142 7.71 29.11 19.71
CA ARG A 142 7.65 28.82 18.28
C ARG A 142 6.33 29.32 17.70
N LYS A 143 6.35 29.78 16.45
CA LYS A 143 5.12 30.02 15.68
C LYS A 143 4.35 28.69 15.59
N PRO A 144 3.03 28.67 15.88
CA PRO A 144 2.20 27.53 15.52
C PRO A 144 2.33 27.23 14.03
N SER A 145 2.39 25.97 13.63
CA SER A 145 2.59 25.55 12.23
C SER A 145 2.00 24.16 11.93
N TRP A 146 1.65 23.94 10.67
CA TRP A 146 1.26 22.62 10.14
C TRP A 146 2.52 21.88 9.68
N THR A 147 3.31 21.41 10.64
CA THR A 147 4.54 20.64 10.40
C THR A 147 4.24 19.22 9.93
N ASP A 148 3.14 18.64 10.42
CA ASP A 148 2.76 17.26 10.23
C ASP A 148 1.75 17.17 9.09
N ARG A 149 2.10 16.48 8.00
CA ARG A 149 1.36 16.54 6.72
C ARG A 149 1.18 15.17 6.09
N ILE A 150 0.17 15.03 5.22
CA ILE A 150 -0.09 13.85 4.40
C ILE A 150 -0.47 14.30 2.98
N LEU A 151 0.39 13.98 2.02
CA LEU A 151 0.24 14.28 0.60
C LEU A 151 0.15 12.96 -0.19
N TYR A 152 -0.43 13.01 -1.39
CA TYR A 152 -0.55 11.84 -2.26
C TYR A 152 -0.28 12.16 -3.73
N LYS A 153 0.17 11.15 -4.48
CA LYS A 153 0.30 11.17 -5.93
C LYS A 153 -0.35 9.90 -6.50
N VAL A 154 -1.02 10.05 -7.65
CA VAL A 154 -1.57 8.92 -8.41
C VAL A 154 -1.09 9.01 -9.85
N ASN A 155 -0.43 7.97 -10.35
CA ASN A 155 -0.09 7.86 -11.76
C ASN A 155 -1.32 7.36 -12.55
N ALA A 156 -2.31 8.24 -12.66
CA ALA A 156 -3.69 7.93 -13.03
C ALA A 156 -3.84 7.07 -14.30
N ASN A 157 -2.98 7.26 -15.31
CA ASN A 157 -3.11 6.63 -16.63
C ASN A 157 -2.06 5.54 -16.89
N ASN A 158 -1.51 4.90 -15.85
CA ASN A 158 -0.49 3.85 -16.00
C ASN A 158 -1.01 2.53 -16.63
N TYR A 159 -2.33 2.41 -16.86
CA TYR A 159 -2.95 1.27 -17.53
C TYR A 159 -4.01 1.71 -18.55
N GLU A 160 -3.97 1.13 -19.75
CA GLU A 160 -4.88 1.41 -20.88
C GLU A 160 -6.37 1.34 -20.51
N ASN A 161 -6.74 0.37 -19.68
CA ASN A 161 -8.13 -0.01 -19.41
C ASN A 161 -8.65 0.41 -18.02
N VAL A 162 -7.83 1.12 -17.22
CA VAL A 162 -8.26 1.59 -15.89
C VAL A 162 -7.52 2.85 -15.46
N THR A 163 -8.22 3.99 -15.52
CA THR A 163 -7.77 5.21 -14.83
C THR A 163 -7.82 4.99 -13.33
N LEU A 164 -6.67 5.09 -12.67
CA LEU A 164 -6.50 5.05 -11.21
C LEU A 164 -6.91 6.37 -10.57
N ARG A 165 -7.30 6.34 -9.29
CA ARG A 165 -7.59 7.55 -8.49
C ARG A 165 -7.52 7.26 -6.99
N ALA A 166 -7.25 8.29 -6.21
CA ALA A 166 -7.30 8.29 -4.76
C ALA A 166 -8.37 9.28 -4.31
N ASP A 167 -9.43 8.78 -3.68
CA ASP A 167 -10.52 9.58 -3.13
C ASP A 167 -10.28 9.76 -1.63
N VAL A 168 -9.82 10.94 -1.20
CA VAL A 168 -9.62 11.25 0.22
C VAL A 168 -10.98 11.44 0.89
N LEU A 169 -11.27 10.64 1.92
CA LEU A 169 -12.53 10.67 2.68
C LEU A 169 -12.45 11.59 3.91
N SER A 170 -11.27 11.70 4.51
CA SER A 170 -11.01 12.59 5.64
C SER A 170 -9.52 12.94 5.73
N TYR A 171 -9.22 14.12 6.27
CA TYR A 171 -7.90 14.59 6.64
C TYR A 171 -8.03 15.44 7.91
N ASN A 172 -7.45 15.01 9.03
CA ASN A 172 -7.66 15.64 10.33
C ASN A 172 -6.52 15.33 11.33
N HIS A 173 -6.50 16.07 12.44
CA HIS A 173 -5.66 15.82 13.60
C HIS A 173 -6.40 15.08 14.74
N ILE A 174 -5.65 14.53 15.70
CA ILE A 174 -6.14 13.95 16.96
C ILE A 174 -5.80 14.92 18.11
N PRO A 175 -6.68 15.87 18.47
CA PRO A 175 -6.35 16.93 19.43
C PRO A 175 -6.09 16.41 20.85
N HIS A 176 -6.84 15.39 21.30
CA HIS A 176 -6.79 14.89 22.68
C HIS A 176 -5.51 14.11 23.05
N TYR A 177 -4.56 13.96 22.11
CA TYR A 177 -3.27 13.33 22.38
C TYR A 177 -2.27 14.42 22.83
N THR A 178 -1.85 14.36 24.09
CA THR A 178 -1.07 15.44 24.76
C THR A 178 0.34 15.03 25.20
N VAL A 179 0.74 13.77 24.98
CA VAL A 179 2.07 13.25 25.41
C VAL A 179 3.24 13.74 24.55
N SER A 180 2.96 14.50 23.49
CA SER A 180 3.92 15.13 22.57
C SER A 180 3.58 16.60 22.39
N ASP A 181 4.54 17.39 21.95
CA ASP A 181 4.37 18.76 21.47
C ASP A 181 3.83 18.84 20.02
N HIS A 182 3.61 17.69 19.38
CA HIS A 182 2.89 17.53 18.12
C HIS A 182 1.53 16.83 18.34
N LYS A 183 0.51 17.20 17.57
CA LYS A 183 -0.77 16.47 17.49
C LYS A 183 -0.76 15.49 16.31
N PRO A 184 -1.08 14.19 16.50
CA PRO A 184 -1.09 13.22 15.42
C PRO A 184 -2.03 13.63 14.27
N VAL A 185 -1.61 13.40 13.03
CA VAL A 185 -2.41 13.65 11.81
C VAL A 185 -2.78 12.33 11.14
N VAL A 186 -4.00 12.26 10.62
CA VAL A 186 -4.60 11.07 10.00
C VAL A 186 -5.32 11.48 8.72
N ALA A 187 -5.18 10.66 7.67
CA ALA A 187 -6.00 10.72 6.48
C ALA A 187 -6.59 9.34 6.18
N GLN A 188 -7.83 9.31 5.69
CA GLN A 188 -8.47 8.10 5.17
C GLN A 188 -8.65 8.24 3.66
N VAL A 189 -8.16 7.27 2.89
CA VAL A 189 -8.10 7.36 1.42
C VAL A 189 -8.62 6.07 0.78
N ASN A 190 -9.61 6.19 -0.09
CA ASN A 190 -10.05 5.10 -0.96
C ASN A 190 -9.22 5.11 -2.25
N ILE A 191 -8.42 4.08 -2.49
CA ILE A 191 -7.65 3.92 -3.74
C ILE A 191 -8.37 2.97 -4.71
N LYS A 192 -8.48 3.38 -5.97
CA LYS A 192 -9.10 2.56 -7.03
C LYS A 192 -8.10 1.55 -7.58
N ILE A 193 -8.10 0.35 -7.00
CA ILE A 193 -7.32 -0.79 -7.48
C ILE A 193 -7.79 -1.28 -8.85
N ARG A 194 -6.88 -1.90 -9.61
CA ARG A 194 -7.22 -2.72 -10.78
C ARG A 194 -7.93 -4.00 -10.31
N ALA A 195 -9.00 -4.38 -11.02
CA ALA A 195 -9.55 -5.73 -10.87
C ALA A 195 -8.52 -6.74 -11.42
N GLY A 196 -7.89 -7.50 -10.52
CA GLY A 196 -7.08 -8.65 -10.91
C GLY A 196 -7.94 -9.70 -11.62
N LYS A 197 -7.35 -10.50 -12.49
CA LYS A 197 -7.93 -11.82 -12.78
C LYS A 197 -7.98 -12.56 -11.44
N SER A 198 -9.15 -13.03 -11.03
CA SER A 198 -9.26 -13.86 -9.84
C SER A 198 -8.36 -15.10 -10.03
N LEU A 199 -7.61 -15.49 -9.00
CA LEU A 199 -6.90 -16.77 -8.95
C LEU A 199 -7.85 -17.95 -8.69
N MET A 200 -9.05 -17.87 -9.26
CA MET A 200 -9.88 -19.03 -9.53
C MET A 200 -9.11 -19.88 -10.54
N VAL A 201 -8.48 -20.95 -10.03
CA VAL A 201 -7.86 -21.99 -10.85
C VAL A 201 -8.89 -22.46 -11.86
N ASP A 202 -8.61 -22.27 -13.16
CA ASP A 202 -9.46 -22.81 -14.23
C ASP A 202 -9.70 -24.30 -13.94
N PRO A 203 -10.97 -24.74 -13.81
CA PRO A 203 -11.28 -26.08 -13.31
C PRO A 203 -10.62 -27.12 -14.22
N ILE A 204 -9.71 -27.90 -13.64
CA ILE A 204 -8.79 -28.78 -14.36
C ILE A 204 -9.57 -29.57 -15.42
N PRO A 205 -9.29 -29.38 -16.73
CA PRO A 205 -10.06 -30.03 -17.77
C PRO A 205 -9.96 -31.55 -17.56
N PRO A 206 -11.10 -32.27 -17.52
CA PRO A 206 -11.13 -33.63 -17.02
C PRO A 206 -10.22 -34.53 -17.85
N VAL A 207 -9.17 -35.04 -17.20
CA VAL A 207 -8.17 -35.91 -17.83
C VAL A 207 -8.88 -37.10 -18.45
N ALA A 208 -8.79 -37.22 -19.78
CA ALA A 208 -9.49 -38.25 -20.55
C ALA A 208 -9.02 -39.64 -20.12
N SER A 209 -9.77 -40.29 -19.24
CA SER A 209 -9.48 -41.62 -18.73
C SER A 209 -9.73 -42.64 -19.85
N ASN A 210 -8.65 -43.19 -20.40
CA ASN A 210 -8.68 -44.21 -21.47
C ASN A 210 -9.15 -45.60 -20.97
N ILE A 211 -10.07 -45.64 -20.01
CA ILE A 211 -10.71 -46.84 -19.47
C ILE A 211 -12.08 -46.99 -20.15
N ARG A 212 -12.11 -47.76 -21.24
CA ARG A 212 -13.37 -48.13 -21.92
C ARG A 212 -14.21 -49.08 -21.05
N LEU A 213 -14.97 -48.53 -20.12
CA LEU A 213 -16.10 -49.24 -19.52
C LEU A 213 -17.12 -49.57 -20.62
N ARG A 214 -17.49 -50.85 -20.74
CA ARG A 214 -18.48 -51.31 -21.73
C ARG A 214 -19.86 -50.85 -21.29
N SER A 215 -20.63 -50.26 -22.20
CA SER A 215 -21.98 -49.77 -21.92
C SER A 215 -22.93 -50.90 -21.54
N LEU A 216 -23.62 -50.75 -20.41
CA LEU A 216 -24.87 -51.46 -20.14
C LEU A 216 -26.03 -50.60 -20.67
N VAL A 217 -26.83 -51.20 -21.55
CA VAL A 217 -27.99 -50.54 -22.16
C VAL A 217 -29.19 -50.66 -21.23
N ILE A 218 -29.86 -49.55 -20.94
CA ILE A 218 -31.19 -49.52 -20.33
C ILE A 218 -32.07 -48.57 -21.19
N PRO A 219 -33.31 -48.95 -21.58
CA PRO A 219 -34.13 -48.12 -22.49
C PRO A 219 -34.77 -46.90 -21.81
N ALA A 220 -35.23 -45.96 -22.64
CA ALA A 220 -35.86 -44.72 -22.19
C ALA A 220 -37.35 -44.88 -21.80
N THR A 221 -37.82 -43.97 -20.96
CA THR A 221 -39.23 -43.53 -20.89
C THR A 221 -39.29 -41.99 -20.93
N VAL A 222 -40.47 -41.45 -21.20
CA VAL A 222 -40.68 -40.10 -21.77
C VAL A 222 -41.56 -39.25 -20.86
N ASN A 223 -41.36 -37.91 -20.86
CA ASN A 223 -42.44 -36.91 -20.96
C ASN A 223 -41.88 -35.47 -21.07
N GLU A 224 -42.12 -34.84 -22.21
CA GLU A 224 -42.17 -33.38 -22.34
C GLU A 224 -43.57 -32.87 -21.97
N VAL A 225 -43.69 -31.59 -21.58
CA VAL A 225 -44.95 -30.82 -21.67
C VAL A 225 -44.62 -29.41 -22.18
N THR A 226 -45.29 -29.00 -23.26
CA THR A 226 -44.92 -27.84 -24.10
C THR A 226 -46.10 -26.89 -24.36
N ILE A 227 -45.91 -25.56 -24.23
CA ILE A 227 -46.59 -24.43 -24.95
C ILE A 227 -45.63 -23.21 -24.89
N SER A 228 -45.28 -22.36 -25.88
CA SER A 228 -45.52 -22.24 -27.35
C SER A 228 -46.43 -21.11 -27.90
N SER A 229 -46.08 -19.84 -27.68
CA SER A 229 -46.43 -18.72 -28.60
C SER A 229 -45.41 -17.55 -28.46
N ALA A 230 -44.75 -16.98 -29.49
CA ALA A 230 -45.15 -16.54 -30.86
C ALA A 230 -46.00 -15.24 -30.85
N ILE A 231 -45.98 -14.28 -31.81
CA ILE A 231 -45.27 -14.02 -33.11
C ILE A 231 -45.41 -12.48 -33.42
N GLU A 232 -44.79 -11.71 -34.34
CA GLU A 232 -43.79 -11.77 -35.45
C GLU A 232 -42.90 -10.47 -35.34
N SER A 233 -41.64 -10.37 -35.82
CA SER A 233 -41.10 -10.14 -37.20
C SER A 233 -41.38 -8.77 -37.89
N LYS A 234 -40.29 -8.12 -38.39
CA LYS A 234 -40.14 -7.67 -39.79
C LYS A 234 -38.72 -7.18 -40.13
N MET A 235 -38.31 -7.41 -41.39
CA MET A 235 -37.12 -6.85 -42.04
C MET A 235 -37.51 -5.75 -43.03
N ASP A 236 -36.56 -4.90 -43.42
CA ASP A 236 -36.29 -4.66 -44.86
C ASP A 236 -34.80 -4.29 -45.07
N SER A 237 -34.32 -4.18 -46.31
CA SER A 237 -32.90 -4.03 -46.68
C SER A 237 -32.71 -3.26 -47.99
N GLN A 238 -31.62 -2.49 -48.10
CA GLN A 238 -31.07 -2.12 -49.42
C GLN A 238 -29.59 -1.71 -49.40
N LYS A 239 -28.92 -1.98 -50.54
CA LYS A 239 -27.55 -1.53 -50.96
C LYS A 239 -27.73 -0.37 -51.97
N VAL A 240 -26.75 0.32 -52.58
CA VAL A 240 -25.26 0.20 -52.72
C VAL A 240 -24.66 1.63 -52.53
N VAL A 241 -23.50 2.15 -53.00
CA VAL A 241 -22.46 1.79 -54.01
C VAL A 241 -21.07 2.33 -53.56
N ASN A 242 -19.99 1.91 -54.21
CA ASN A 242 -18.64 2.51 -54.06
C ASN A 242 -18.35 3.58 -55.14
N ALA A 243 -17.56 4.63 -54.85
CA ALA A 243 -16.42 5.12 -55.67
C ALA A 243 -15.81 6.48 -55.18
N MET A 244 -14.54 6.71 -55.52
CA MET A 244 -13.75 7.97 -55.47
C MET A 244 -13.53 8.51 -56.92
N PRO A 245 -12.79 9.62 -57.26
CA PRO A 245 -11.92 10.53 -56.47
C PRO A 245 -11.98 12.06 -56.83
N THR A 246 -10.98 12.82 -56.34
CA THR A 246 -10.33 14.05 -56.90
C THR A 246 -10.84 15.49 -56.63
N LEU A 247 -9.83 16.40 -56.60
CA LEU A 247 -9.75 17.87 -56.39
C LEU A 247 -9.89 18.64 -57.74
N PRO A 248 -9.83 20.02 -57.88
CA PRO A 248 -9.02 20.96 -57.08
C PRO A 248 -9.44 22.47 -56.94
N ASP A 249 -8.52 23.24 -56.35
CA ASP A 249 -8.16 24.67 -56.53
C ASP A 249 -8.99 25.86 -56.00
N SER A 250 -8.25 26.93 -55.72
CA SER A 250 -8.65 28.21 -55.10
C SER A 250 -8.46 29.41 -56.06
N PRO A 251 -8.89 30.62 -55.66
CA PRO A 251 -8.19 31.86 -56.06
C PRO A 251 -7.82 32.78 -54.88
N THR A 252 -7.04 33.82 -55.17
CA THR A 252 -6.35 34.72 -54.23
C THR A 252 -6.90 36.16 -54.24
N LEU A 253 -6.39 37.05 -53.37
CA LEU A 253 -5.72 38.33 -53.72
C LEU A 253 -5.57 39.30 -52.50
N HIS A 254 -4.30 39.72 -52.23
CA HIS A 254 -3.81 41.10 -51.93
C HIS A 254 -4.41 41.96 -50.76
N ASP A 255 -3.73 42.99 -50.21
CA ASP A 255 -2.52 43.72 -50.65
C ASP A 255 -1.63 44.28 -49.50
N SER A 256 -0.44 44.82 -49.81
CA SER A 256 0.52 45.48 -48.86
C SER A 256 0.89 46.92 -49.28
N PRO A 257 1.43 47.75 -48.36
CA PRO A 257 2.78 48.38 -48.53
C PRO A 257 3.50 48.72 -47.19
N THR A 258 4.69 49.35 -47.08
CA THR A 258 6.06 49.15 -47.64
C THR A 258 7.10 49.80 -46.66
N ASN A 259 8.38 49.90 -47.07
CA ASN A 259 9.58 50.52 -46.45
C ASN A 259 10.32 49.59 -45.44
N GLU A 260 11.58 49.15 -45.65
CA GLU A 260 12.85 49.80 -46.07
C GLU A 260 13.43 50.74 -44.98
N LEU A 261 14.75 50.76 -44.68
CA LEU A 261 15.93 50.44 -45.51
C LEU A 261 17.19 50.05 -44.65
N SER A 262 18.13 49.24 -45.19
CA SER A 262 19.61 49.21 -44.94
C SER A 262 20.20 48.95 -43.52
N THR A 263 21.41 48.39 -43.29
CA THR A 263 22.43 47.60 -44.07
C THR A 263 23.49 46.98 -43.11
N ASP A 264 24.30 46.06 -43.64
CA ASP A 264 25.74 45.79 -43.35
C ASP A 264 26.15 44.64 -42.39
N GLU A 265 27.35 44.09 -42.61
CA GLU A 265 27.90 42.85 -42.01
C GLU A 265 29.06 43.11 -41.01
N THR A 266 29.32 42.20 -40.05
CA THR A 266 30.70 41.79 -39.62
C THR A 266 30.74 40.62 -38.62
N ASP A 267 31.90 39.97 -38.56
CA ASP A 267 32.27 38.67 -37.94
C ASP A 267 31.98 38.41 -36.43
N VAL A 268 31.34 37.27 -36.14
CA VAL A 268 31.88 36.03 -35.47
C VAL A 268 33.06 36.16 -34.48
N PRO A 269 33.15 35.41 -33.33
CA PRO A 269 32.18 34.66 -32.50
C PRO A 269 32.19 35.08 -30.98
N ASN A 270 31.33 34.61 -30.05
CA ASN A 270 31.35 33.26 -29.45
C ASN A 270 30.32 33.10 -28.28
N ASP A 271 30.00 31.83 -27.97
CA ASP A 271 29.39 31.27 -26.73
C ASP A 271 27.91 31.57 -26.38
N GLY A 272 27.25 30.62 -25.70
CA GLY A 272 26.47 31.01 -24.52
C GLY A 272 24.95 30.76 -24.38
N SER A 273 24.22 30.04 -25.24
CA SER A 273 22.91 29.45 -24.79
C SER A 273 22.34 28.34 -25.68
N VAL A 274 21.69 27.35 -25.06
CA VAL A 274 21.01 26.23 -25.75
C VAL A 274 19.50 26.31 -25.51
N ALA A 275 18.75 26.73 -26.53
CA ALA A 275 17.30 26.62 -26.55
C ALA A 275 16.89 25.20 -27.02
N MET A 276 16.62 24.30 -26.07
CA MET A 276 16.28 22.91 -26.39
C MET A 276 14.87 22.80 -27.00
N LYS A 277 14.81 22.53 -28.31
CA LYS A 277 13.54 22.35 -29.03
C LYS A 277 12.83 21.07 -28.58
N VAL A 278 11.55 21.20 -28.21
CA VAL A 278 10.64 20.05 -28.09
C VAL A 278 10.39 19.49 -29.50
N ALA A 279 10.64 18.19 -29.67
CA ALA A 279 10.32 17.44 -30.89
C ALA A 279 9.51 16.20 -30.51
N LEU A 280 8.32 16.07 -31.09
CA LEU A 280 7.36 15.01 -30.76
C LEU A 280 7.27 14.02 -31.93
N PHE A 281 7.45 12.72 -31.62
CA PHE A 281 7.03 11.53 -32.39
C PHE A 281 7.02 11.59 -33.93
N ASN A 282 7.81 10.72 -34.59
CA ASN A 282 7.25 9.47 -35.12
C ASN A 282 8.27 8.50 -35.76
N ALA A 283 7.77 7.27 -35.96
CA ALA A 283 8.22 6.20 -36.88
C ALA A 283 9.19 5.11 -36.38
N LEU A 284 8.90 3.89 -36.86
CA LEU A 284 9.63 2.62 -36.78
C LEU A 284 9.68 1.92 -35.39
N ASP A 285 9.28 0.64 -35.26
CA ASP A 285 8.58 -0.22 -36.23
C ASP A 285 7.71 -1.30 -35.54
N ALA A 286 6.89 -1.99 -36.32
CA ALA A 286 5.89 -2.94 -35.85
C ALA A 286 6.48 -4.27 -35.32
N GLY A 287 5.75 -4.92 -34.41
CA GLY A 287 5.85 -6.37 -34.25
C GLY A 287 6.37 -6.93 -32.91
N THR A 288 5.88 -6.47 -31.76
CA THR A 288 5.63 -7.39 -30.62
C THR A 288 4.51 -6.85 -29.74
N VAL A 289 3.37 -7.54 -29.70
CA VAL A 289 2.38 -7.33 -28.64
C VAL A 289 2.94 -7.94 -27.35
N LYS A 290 3.66 -7.15 -26.56
CA LYS A 290 4.03 -7.50 -25.19
C LYS A 290 2.81 -7.37 -24.27
N ALA A 291 1.83 -8.25 -24.47
CA ALA A 291 0.87 -8.55 -23.42
C ALA A 291 1.68 -8.99 -22.19
N PHE A 292 1.68 -8.18 -21.14
CA PHE A 292 2.49 -8.43 -19.95
C PHE A 292 2.20 -9.83 -19.41
N SER A 293 3.28 -10.61 -19.24
CA SER A 293 3.22 -11.98 -18.74
C SER A 293 2.45 -12.05 -17.43
N ASN A 294 1.68 -13.12 -17.23
CA ASN A 294 0.89 -13.32 -16.01
C ASN A 294 1.77 -13.10 -14.77
N TYR A 295 1.50 -12.04 -14.00
CA TYR A 295 2.15 -11.80 -12.71
C TYR A 295 1.61 -12.79 -11.68
N THR A 296 2.18 -14.01 -11.65
CA THR A 296 2.40 -14.67 -10.36
C THR A 296 3.41 -13.83 -9.59
N GLU A 297 3.04 -13.42 -8.39
CA GLU A 297 3.89 -12.65 -7.50
C GLU A 297 5.11 -13.48 -7.03
N LYS A 298 6.14 -12.82 -6.50
CA LYS A 298 7.33 -13.46 -5.91
C LYS A 298 7.01 -14.07 -4.55
N THR A 299 6.06 -15.00 -4.52
CA THR A 299 5.47 -15.60 -3.32
C THR A 299 6.26 -16.80 -2.81
N VAL A 300 6.36 -16.86 -1.47
CA VAL A 300 6.60 -18.09 -0.72
C VAL A 300 5.26 -18.57 -0.19
N GLU A 301 4.67 -19.55 -0.86
CA GLU A 301 3.39 -20.14 -0.47
C GLU A 301 3.64 -21.25 0.56
N PHE A 302 3.14 -21.10 1.80
CA PHE A 302 3.23 -22.15 2.80
C PHE A 302 2.17 -23.22 2.56
N ALA A 303 2.56 -24.50 2.59
CA ALA A 303 1.62 -25.60 2.51
C ALA A 303 0.66 -25.58 3.73
N PRO A 304 -0.64 -25.86 3.56
CA PRO A 304 -1.60 -25.85 4.66
C PRO A 304 -1.20 -26.77 5.83
N ILE A 305 -1.05 -26.18 7.02
CA ILE A 305 -0.67 -26.92 8.23
C ILE A 305 -1.95 -27.45 8.88
N THR A 306 -2.36 -28.64 8.45
CA THR A 306 -3.60 -29.31 8.87
C THR A 306 -3.44 -30.18 10.13
N ARG A 307 -2.25 -30.18 10.75
CA ARG A 307 -1.97 -30.90 12.00
C ARG A 307 -1.62 -29.92 13.12
N ILE A 308 -2.10 -30.22 14.32
CA ILE A 308 -1.63 -29.60 15.56
C ILE A 308 -0.13 -29.90 15.71
N TRP A 309 0.67 -28.89 16.02
CA TRP A 309 2.04 -29.06 16.51
C TRP A 309 1.99 -29.18 18.04
N TYR A 310 2.42 -30.30 18.60
CA TYR A 310 2.48 -30.41 20.06
C TYR A 310 3.80 -29.85 20.60
N ILE A 311 3.71 -29.10 21.69
CA ILE A 311 4.88 -28.53 22.37
C ILE A 311 5.81 -29.66 22.81
N GLY A 312 7.07 -29.61 22.36
CA GLY A 312 8.07 -30.66 22.61
C GLY A 312 8.12 -31.77 21.56
N ASP A 313 7.30 -31.74 20.49
CA ASP A 313 7.43 -32.67 19.37
C ASP A 313 8.84 -32.62 18.74
N ALA A 314 9.38 -33.80 18.43
CA ALA A 314 10.63 -33.94 17.70
C ALA A 314 10.41 -33.69 16.19
N ASP A 315 11.14 -32.70 15.66
CA ASP A 315 11.09 -32.25 14.26
C ASP A 315 9.67 -31.98 13.76
N PHE A 316 9.08 -30.86 14.19
CA PHE A 316 7.91 -30.35 13.48
C PHE A 316 8.32 -29.93 12.07
N ARG A 317 7.57 -30.39 11.07
CA ARG A 317 7.88 -30.19 9.65
C ARG A 317 6.67 -29.69 8.88
N THR A 318 6.92 -28.72 8.03
CA THR A 318 5.98 -28.21 7.02
C THR A 318 6.73 -27.96 5.71
N GLN A 319 6.05 -27.47 4.68
CA GLN A 319 6.66 -27.13 3.40
C GLN A 319 6.27 -25.71 2.99
N CYS A 320 7.12 -25.07 2.20
CA CYS A 320 6.74 -23.90 1.42
C CYS A 320 7.23 -24.04 -0.02
N THR A 321 6.49 -23.46 -0.96
CA THR A 321 6.83 -23.43 -2.38
C THR A 321 7.28 -22.03 -2.75
N LEU A 322 8.52 -21.92 -3.20
CA LEU A 322 9.11 -20.68 -3.71
C LEU A 322 8.74 -20.52 -5.19
N SER A 323 8.28 -19.33 -5.59
CA SER A 323 8.19 -18.97 -7.02
C SER A 323 9.55 -19.14 -7.73
N PRO A 324 9.59 -19.47 -9.04
CA PRO A 324 10.81 -19.90 -9.74
C PRO A 324 11.97 -18.88 -9.74
N ASP A 325 11.62 -17.62 -9.51
CA ASP A 325 12.43 -16.41 -9.62
C ASP A 325 12.79 -15.79 -8.25
N ILE A 326 12.37 -16.41 -7.15
CA ILE A 326 12.91 -16.16 -5.81
C ILE A 326 14.30 -16.77 -5.72
N LYS A 327 15.28 -15.97 -5.29
CA LYS A 327 16.59 -16.45 -4.82
C LYS A 327 16.52 -16.56 -3.30
N VAL A 328 16.94 -17.70 -2.76
CA VAL A 328 17.17 -17.86 -1.32
C VAL A 328 18.59 -17.36 -1.06
N ASN A 329 18.76 -16.43 -0.13
CA ASN A 329 20.07 -15.95 0.31
C ASN A 329 20.47 -16.65 1.61
N ASP A 330 21.76 -16.65 1.95
CA ASP A 330 22.27 -17.38 3.13
C ASP A 330 21.69 -16.87 4.46
N ASN A 331 21.33 -15.58 4.51
CA ASN A 331 20.69 -14.93 5.65
C ASN A 331 19.16 -15.00 5.61
N ASP A 332 18.52 -15.63 4.62
CA ASP A 332 17.05 -15.77 4.60
C ASP A 332 16.59 -16.62 5.79
N TRP A 333 15.47 -16.25 6.41
CA TRP A 333 14.97 -16.90 7.63
C TRP A 333 13.45 -16.94 7.70
N ILE A 334 12.93 -17.85 8.53
CA ILE A 334 11.50 -17.96 8.81
C ILE A 334 11.27 -17.73 10.28
N GLY A 335 10.49 -16.69 10.60
CA GLY A 335 10.06 -16.37 11.96
C GLY A 335 8.78 -17.11 12.33
N ILE A 336 8.63 -17.42 13.62
CA ILE A 336 7.42 -17.98 14.22
C ILE A 336 6.79 -16.89 15.10
N TYR A 337 5.53 -16.56 14.81
CA TYR A 337 4.79 -15.47 15.45
C TYR A 337 3.49 -16.01 16.07
N ASP A 338 2.99 -15.36 17.12
CA ASP A 338 1.57 -15.46 17.48
C ASP A 338 0.71 -15.06 16.27
N ALA A 339 -0.44 -15.70 16.06
CA ALA A 339 -1.31 -15.39 14.92
C ALA A 339 -1.84 -13.94 14.92
N ASN A 340 -1.75 -13.25 16.06
CA ASN A 340 -2.17 -11.87 16.32
C ASN A 340 -0.98 -10.95 16.67
N PHE A 341 0.22 -11.22 16.11
CA PHE A 341 1.39 -10.34 16.26
C PHE A 341 1.10 -8.90 15.79
N HIS A 342 1.78 -7.91 16.38
CA HIS A 342 1.54 -6.49 16.13
C HIS A 342 2.66 -5.81 15.36
N ASN A 343 3.89 -6.32 15.44
CA ASN A 343 5.04 -5.84 14.67
C ASN A 343 5.93 -7.02 14.17
N LEU A 344 6.79 -6.76 13.19
CA LEU A 344 7.61 -7.80 12.56
C LEU A 344 8.78 -8.28 13.43
N ASP A 345 8.98 -7.73 14.62
CA ASP A 345 10.01 -8.14 15.57
C ASP A 345 9.44 -8.91 16.79
N ASP A 346 8.10 -9.09 16.85
CA ASP A 346 7.38 -9.99 17.78
C ASP A 346 7.63 -11.51 17.51
N TYR A 347 8.74 -11.88 16.86
CA TYR A 347 9.02 -13.29 16.61
C TYR A 347 9.40 -14.02 17.90
N ILE A 348 8.71 -15.11 18.17
CA ILE A 348 8.90 -15.96 19.36
C ILE A 348 10.08 -16.94 19.13
N ALA A 349 10.35 -17.25 17.86
CA ALA A 349 11.53 -17.95 17.38
C ALA A 349 11.77 -17.64 15.91
N TYR A 350 12.95 -18.03 15.41
CA TYR A 350 13.29 -18.00 14.00
C TYR A 350 14.21 -19.15 13.64
N GLU A 351 14.23 -19.54 12.36
CA GLU A 351 15.15 -20.54 11.84
C GLU A 351 15.72 -20.07 10.49
N TYR A 352 17.05 -20.10 10.35
CA TYR A 352 17.75 -19.70 9.12
C TYR A 352 17.66 -20.79 8.04
N LEU A 353 17.33 -20.41 6.81
CA LEU A 353 17.19 -21.32 5.67
C LEU A 353 18.52 -21.94 5.24
N ALA A 354 19.67 -21.34 5.55
CA ALA A 354 20.98 -21.97 5.38
C ALA A 354 21.17 -23.25 6.20
N LYS A 355 20.38 -23.48 7.26
CA LYS A 355 20.35 -24.76 8.01
C LYS A 355 19.46 -25.82 7.35
N VAL A 356 18.59 -25.42 6.43
CA VAL A 356 17.59 -26.29 5.79
C VAL A 356 18.20 -26.90 4.53
N SER A 357 18.15 -28.23 4.41
CA SER A 357 18.65 -28.94 3.22
C SER A 357 17.74 -28.73 2.01
N ILE A 358 17.90 -27.59 1.32
CA ILE A 358 17.25 -27.30 0.04
C ILE A 358 17.78 -28.30 -1.01
N PRO A 359 16.93 -29.09 -1.69
CA PRO A 359 17.39 -30.03 -2.70
C PRO A 359 18.06 -29.31 -3.87
N GLN A 360 19.36 -29.54 -4.06
CA GLN A 360 20.11 -29.09 -5.24
C GLN A 360 19.82 -30.00 -6.45
N GLY A 361 18.54 -30.10 -6.81
CA GLY A 361 18.14 -30.65 -8.10
C GLY A 361 18.56 -29.74 -9.26
N PRO A 362 18.70 -30.28 -10.49
CA PRO A 362 19.00 -29.44 -11.66
C PRO A 362 17.92 -28.37 -11.83
N THR A 363 18.35 -27.12 -11.92
CA THR A 363 17.47 -25.95 -12.04
C THR A 363 16.84 -25.86 -13.43
N TYR A 364 15.76 -26.62 -13.63
CA TYR A 364 14.84 -26.41 -14.74
C TYR A 364 14.23 -25.00 -14.63
N THR A 365 14.75 -24.08 -15.43
CA THR A 365 14.39 -22.67 -15.45
C THR A 365 12.89 -22.47 -15.63
N GLY A 366 12.21 -21.94 -14.62
CA GLY A 366 10.77 -21.66 -14.64
C GLY A 366 9.88 -22.60 -13.80
N GLN A 367 10.42 -23.58 -13.08
CA GLN A 367 9.63 -24.39 -12.13
C GLN A 367 9.70 -23.89 -10.68
N PRO A 368 8.58 -23.88 -9.92
CA PRO A 368 8.60 -23.56 -8.49
C PRO A 368 9.45 -24.56 -7.69
N ARG A 369 9.93 -24.15 -6.51
CA ARG A 369 10.83 -24.96 -5.68
C ARG A 369 10.27 -25.17 -4.28
N THR A 370 9.87 -26.40 -3.96
CA THR A 370 9.39 -26.77 -2.62
C THR A 370 10.55 -26.98 -1.66
N VAL A 371 10.55 -26.27 -0.54
CA VAL A 371 11.47 -26.43 0.59
C VAL A 371 10.74 -27.13 1.73
N THR A 372 11.33 -28.18 2.31
CA THR A 372 10.82 -28.78 3.54
C THR A 372 11.47 -28.11 4.74
N LEU A 373 10.67 -27.45 5.55
CA LEU A 373 11.07 -26.75 6.76
C LEU A 373 11.03 -27.73 7.94
N SER A 374 12.03 -27.68 8.82
CA SER A 374 12.11 -28.53 10.01
C SER A 374 12.51 -27.70 11.22
N PHE A 375 11.62 -27.69 12.22
CA PHE A 375 11.76 -26.96 13.47
C PHE A 375 12.06 -27.97 14.59
N PRO A 376 13.30 -27.99 15.13
CA PRO A 376 13.72 -28.98 16.13
C PRO A 376 13.02 -28.81 17.49
N VAL A 377 13.24 -29.78 18.38
CA VAL A 377 12.78 -29.70 19.78
C VAL A 377 13.34 -28.42 20.41
N GLY A 378 12.44 -27.50 20.80
CA GLY A 378 12.80 -26.25 21.47
C GLY A 378 12.97 -25.03 20.57
N SER A 379 12.41 -24.99 19.36
CA SER A 379 12.26 -23.78 18.52
C SER A 379 11.34 -22.69 19.13
N GLY A 380 11.64 -22.25 20.36
CA GLY A 380 11.04 -21.12 21.09
C GLY A 380 9.58 -21.25 21.52
N VAL A 381 8.72 -21.94 20.78
CA VAL A 381 7.28 -22.07 21.09
C VAL A 381 7.09 -22.89 22.37
N ARG A 382 6.38 -22.31 23.35
CA ARG A 382 6.25 -22.85 24.73
C ARG A 382 4.83 -22.80 25.31
N THR A 383 3.88 -22.22 24.59
CA THR A 383 2.50 -21.99 25.03
C THR A 383 1.53 -22.50 23.98
N PRO A 384 0.38 -23.10 24.37
CA PRO A 384 -0.71 -23.39 23.45
C PRO A 384 -1.27 -22.10 22.83
N GLY A 385 -1.72 -22.17 21.58
CA GLY A 385 -2.26 -21.01 20.86
C GLY A 385 -2.25 -21.19 19.34
N PHE A 386 -2.58 -20.12 18.63
CA PHE A 386 -2.48 -20.07 17.17
C PHE A 386 -1.25 -19.29 16.74
N TYR A 387 -0.52 -19.82 15.77
CA TYR A 387 0.77 -19.30 15.32
C TYR A 387 0.82 -19.15 13.80
N ARG A 388 1.72 -18.30 13.30
CA ARG A 388 2.04 -18.14 11.87
C ARG A 388 3.54 -18.24 11.62
N PHE A 389 3.90 -18.75 10.45
CA PHE A 389 5.26 -18.62 9.90
C PHE A 389 5.32 -17.42 8.95
N ILE A 390 6.43 -16.68 8.98
CA ILE A 390 6.70 -15.58 8.03
C ILE A 390 8.07 -15.78 7.42
N TYR A 391 8.15 -15.83 6.09
CA TYR A 391 9.42 -15.90 5.34
C TYR A 391 9.98 -14.50 5.15
N PHE A 392 11.21 -14.27 5.63
CA PHE A 392 12.01 -13.08 5.36
C PHE A 392 13.15 -13.41 4.40
N SER A 393 13.20 -12.68 3.28
CA SER A 393 14.38 -12.62 2.44
C SER A 393 15.27 -11.47 2.89
N GLN A 394 16.56 -11.75 3.05
CA GLN A 394 17.55 -10.82 3.59
C GLN A 394 18.87 -10.90 2.79
N PRO A 395 18.92 -10.31 1.57
CA PRO A 395 20.09 -10.41 0.69
C PRO A 395 21.34 -9.67 1.22
N ASN A 396 21.18 -8.77 2.19
CA ASN A 396 22.24 -8.10 2.93
C ASN A 396 21.72 -7.71 4.33
N ASN A 397 22.56 -7.10 5.17
CA ASN A 397 22.17 -6.77 6.54
C ASN A 397 21.10 -5.66 6.62
N ASP A 398 21.04 -4.78 5.63
CA ASP A 398 20.25 -3.54 5.65
C ASP A 398 18.84 -3.70 5.02
N VAL A 399 18.59 -4.78 4.27
CA VAL A 399 17.37 -5.01 3.49
C VAL A 399 16.69 -6.32 3.92
N ARG A 400 15.52 -6.21 4.53
CA ARG A 400 14.65 -7.33 4.94
C ARG A 400 13.29 -7.21 4.25
N SER A 401 12.85 -8.27 3.57
CA SER A 401 11.57 -8.30 2.83
C SER A 401 10.73 -9.52 3.23
N VAL A 402 9.45 -9.34 3.54
CA VAL A 402 8.51 -10.46 3.67
C VAL A 402 8.19 -10.98 2.27
N LEU A 403 8.39 -12.28 2.02
CA LEU A 403 7.98 -12.93 0.75
C LEU A 403 6.81 -13.92 0.91
N GLY A 404 6.39 -14.21 2.14
CA GLY A 404 5.25 -15.08 2.40
C GLY A 404 4.89 -15.16 3.88
N ILE A 405 3.61 -15.42 4.15
CA ILE A 405 3.03 -15.60 5.49
C ILE A 405 2.15 -16.86 5.42
N SER A 406 2.21 -17.73 6.43
CA SER A 406 1.32 -18.89 6.50
C SER A 406 -0.06 -18.51 7.03
N GLU A 407 -1.07 -19.32 6.73
CA GLU A 407 -2.30 -19.33 7.54
C GLU A 407 -2.00 -19.69 9.01
N PRO A 408 -2.90 -19.33 9.95
CA PRO A 408 -2.76 -19.74 11.34
C PRO A 408 -2.77 -21.25 11.47
N PHE A 409 -1.91 -21.77 12.34
CA PHE A 409 -1.91 -23.17 12.74
C PHE A 409 -1.93 -23.31 14.25
N GLU A 410 -2.49 -24.41 14.73
CA GLU A 410 -2.64 -24.68 16.16
C GLU A 410 -1.36 -25.31 16.74
N VAL A 411 -0.91 -24.76 17.88
CA VAL A 411 0.08 -25.37 18.77
C VAL A 411 -0.63 -25.72 20.08
N SER A 412 -0.40 -26.93 20.60
CA SER A 412 -1.10 -27.40 21.80
C SER A 412 -0.21 -28.21 22.75
N SER A 413 -0.68 -28.43 23.98
CA SER A 413 0.00 -29.32 24.93
C SER A 413 -0.44 -30.77 24.72
N ARG A 414 0.38 -31.73 25.18
CA ARG A 414 -0.01 -33.16 25.23
C ARG A 414 -0.76 -33.52 26.52
N GLU A 415 -0.98 -32.56 27.42
CA GLU A 415 -1.57 -32.77 28.75
C GLU A 415 -3.07 -32.43 28.76
N ASP A 416 -3.55 -31.58 27.84
CA ASP A 416 -4.96 -31.20 27.71
C ASP A 416 -5.87 -32.30 27.13
N SER A 417 -5.31 -33.37 26.56
CA SER A 417 -6.06 -34.38 25.80
C SER A 417 -6.78 -35.45 26.64
N LEU A 418 -7.39 -35.10 27.78
CA LEU A 418 -8.27 -36.00 28.57
C LEU A 418 -9.42 -35.27 29.32
N VAL A 419 -10.48 -34.87 28.60
CA VAL A 419 -11.86 -34.99 29.12
C VAL A 419 -12.81 -35.41 27.99
N VAL A 420 -13.12 -36.71 27.90
CA VAL A 420 -14.33 -37.18 27.20
C VAL A 420 -15.45 -37.24 28.23
N ILE A 421 -16.46 -36.38 28.09
CA ILE A 421 -17.68 -36.47 28.91
C ILE A 421 -18.70 -37.33 28.15
N ASP A 422 -18.88 -38.57 28.59
CA ASP A 422 -19.93 -39.45 28.07
C ASP A 422 -21.32 -38.89 28.41
N PRO A 423 -22.29 -38.89 27.48
CA PRO A 423 -23.60 -38.32 27.72
C PRO A 423 -24.53 -39.28 28.49
N CYS A 424 -25.02 -38.79 29.65
CA CYS A 424 -26.15 -39.30 30.44
C CYS A 424 -25.92 -40.53 31.34
N GLU A 425 -25.85 -40.29 32.66
CA GLU A 425 -26.84 -40.88 33.59
C GLU A 425 -27.09 -39.98 34.82
N GLN A 426 -28.01 -40.38 35.72
CA GLN A 426 -28.96 -39.45 36.38
C GLN A 426 -28.67 -39.03 37.84
N ALA A 427 -29.20 -37.84 38.17
CA ALA A 427 -30.00 -37.50 39.38
C ALA A 427 -29.37 -36.88 40.66
N ALA A 428 -30.26 -36.10 41.31
CA ALA A 428 -30.33 -35.73 42.74
C ALA A 428 -29.64 -34.44 43.27
N GLY A 429 -30.39 -33.32 43.23
CA GLY A 429 -30.29 -32.18 44.16
C GLY A 429 -29.32 -31.04 43.79
N SER A 430 -29.53 -29.78 44.21
CA SER A 430 -30.75 -29.16 44.78
C SER A 430 -30.68 -27.62 44.70
N SER A 431 -31.86 -26.95 44.78
CA SER A 431 -32.08 -25.49 44.97
C SER A 431 -31.53 -24.46 43.95
N SER A 432 -32.45 -23.66 43.41
CA SER A 432 -32.21 -22.30 42.87
C SER A 432 -32.77 -21.25 43.86
N PRO A 433 -32.50 -19.94 43.72
CA PRO A 433 -33.23 -19.06 42.76
C PRO A 433 -32.27 -18.25 41.83
N ALA A 434 -32.58 -18.02 40.55
CA ALA A 434 -33.44 -16.97 39.97
C ALA A 434 -32.91 -15.52 40.21
N ARG A 435 -32.93 -14.56 39.26
CA ARG A 435 -33.50 -14.40 37.89
C ARG A 435 -32.67 -13.28 37.19
N SER A 436 -32.38 -13.25 35.88
CA SER A 436 -33.29 -12.89 34.77
C SER A 436 -32.62 -12.95 33.38
N LYS A 437 -33.41 -12.97 32.30
CA LYS A 437 -32.99 -12.66 30.90
C LYS A 437 -33.57 -11.30 30.46
N PRO A 438 -32.92 -10.58 29.54
CA PRO A 438 -33.34 -10.58 28.11
C PRO A 438 -32.13 -10.59 27.15
N SER A 439 -32.21 -10.62 25.82
CA SER A 439 -33.21 -11.15 24.86
C SER A 439 -32.52 -11.30 23.49
N THR A 440 -32.94 -12.23 22.64
CA THR A 440 -32.40 -12.37 21.27
C THR A 440 -32.85 -11.23 20.35
N ALA A 441 -31.92 -10.57 19.69
CA ALA A 441 -32.15 -9.69 18.55
C ALA A 441 -31.05 -9.92 17.50
N THR A 442 -31.45 -10.03 16.23
CA THR A 442 -30.54 -10.11 15.07
C THR A 442 -30.21 -8.71 14.57
N THR A 443 -28.93 -8.42 14.35
CA THR A 443 -28.47 -7.18 13.71
C THR A 443 -27.26 -7.47 12.82
N ASP A 444 -27.06 -6.65 11.80
CA ASP A 444 -26.18 -6.94 10.65
C ASP A 444 -24.67 -6.90 10.91
N ILE A 445 -23.95 -7.73 10.16
CA ILE A 445 -22.50 -7.66 10.02
C ILE A 445 -22.19 -6.53 9.02
N PHE A 446 -22.05 -5.27 9.47
CA PHE A 446 -21.16 -4.25 8.85
C PHE A 446 -20.99 -2.91 9.60
N THR A 447 -21.11 -2.85 10.93
CA THR A 447 -20.74 -1.64 11.71
C THR A 447 -20.02 -1.95 13.01
N ASP A 448 -18.68 -1.96 13.00
CA ASP A 448 -17.87 -1.49 14.14
C ASP A 448 -16.40 -1.29 13.72
N PHE A 449 -15.96 -0.04 13.64
CA PHE A 449 -14.55 0.35 13.44
C PHE A 449 -14.13 1.54 14.33
N THR A 450 -14.87 1.77 15.41
CA THR A 450 -14.64 2.83 16.41
C THR A 450 -14.35 2.28 17.81
N GLY A 451 -14.24 0.96 17.97
CA GLY A 451 -14.03 0.25 19.24
C GLY A 451 -12.59 0.22 19.77
N LEU A 452 -11.84 1.32 19.68
CA LEU A 452 -10.47 1.41 20.23
C LEU A 452 -10.50 1.88 21.69
N ASP A 453 -10.44 0.92 22.61
CA ASP A 453 -10.36 1.14 24.06
C ASP A 453 -8.94 1.62 24.47
N VAL A 454 -8.73 2.94 24.38
CA VAL A 454 -7.44 3.60 24.64
C VAL A 454 -6.93 3.38 26.07
N ALA A 455 -7.78 2.99 27.03
CA ALA A 455 -7.39 2.76 28.42
C ALA A 455 -6.34 1.63 28.58
N LYS A 456 -6.20 0.75 27.59
CA LYS A 456 -5.23 -0.37 27.61
C LYS A 456 -3.82 -0.01 27.13
N LEU A 457 -3.63 1.14 26.49
CA LEU A 457 -2.31 1.57 25.99
C LEU A 457 -1.37 2.14 27.08
N SER A 458 -1.86 2.33 28.32
CA SER A 458 -1.13 3.02 29.39
C SER A 458 -0.19 2.13 30.23
N ARG A 459 0.22 0.94 29.76
CA ARG A 459 1.17 0.06 30.46
C ARG A 459 2.11 -0.69 29.51
N HIS A 460 3.29 -0.11 29.23
CA HIS A 460 4.63 -0.73 29.33
C HIS A 460 5.71 0.21 28.74
N PHE A 461 6.02 1.29 29.44
CA PHE A 461 7.26 2.07 29.21
C PHE A 461 7.91 2.41 30.56
N SER A 462 8.61 1.43 31.12
CA SER A 462 9.58 1.61 32.19
C SER A 462 10.53 0.41 32.20
N ASN A 463 11.78 0.66 31.85
CA ASN A 463 12.95 -0.15 32.22
C ASN A 463 14.19 0.71 31.93
N ASP A 464 15.10 0.77 32.90
CA ASP A 464 16.22 1.71 32.89
C ASP A 464 17.35 1.29 31.94
N LEU A 465 18.05 2.27 31.38
CA LEU A 465 19.38 2.11 30.81
C LEU A 465 20.32 3.16 31.40
N SER A 466 20.76 2.91 32.63
CA SER A 466 22.01 3.46 33.16
C SER A 466 23.19 2.77 32.48
N ILE A 467 24.13 3.55 31.94
CA ILE A 467 25.42 3.08 31.43
C ILE A 467 26.49 4.02 32.01
N ASP A 468 27.58 3.45 32.54
CA ASP A 468 28.76 4.16 33.06
C ASP A 468 29.67 4.69 31.93
#